data_AF-A0A4R2IQX5-F1
#
_entry.id   AF-A0A4R2IQX5-F1
#
_cell.length_a   1.000
_cell.length_b   1.000
_cell.length_c   1.000
_cell.angle_alpha   90.00
_cell.angle_beta   90.00
_cell.angle_gamma   90.00
#
_symmetry.space_group_name_H-M   'P 1'
#
loop_
_entity.id
_entity.type
_entity.pdbx_description
1 polymer ?
#
loop_
_entity_poly.entity_id
_entity_poly.type
_entity_poly.pdbx_seq_one_letter_code
_entity_poly.pdbx_strand_id
1 'polypeptide(L)' 'MSKRARNARRLASMLGNKFSIFVRIYYDRQIRRYRVVWTNGPEAEELFLYAVESRDEVPELDVATLLWDRKYAA' A
#
# COMPACT_ATOMS: atom_id res chain seq x y z
N MET A 1 0.79 -11.35 15.19
CA MET A 1 0.63 -10.44 14.03
C MET A 1 -0.67 -10.79 13.32
N SER A 2 -1.56 -9.83 13.07
CA SER A 2 -2.87 -10.11 12.46
C SER A 2 -2.74 -10.46 10.97
N LYS A 3 -3.74 -11.18 10.43
CA LYS A 3 -3.81 -11.49 9.00
C LYS A 3 -3.83 -10.23 8.13
N ARG A 4 -4.62 -9.22 8.52
CA ARG A 4 -4.60 -7.87 7.92
C ARG A 4 -3.20 -7.25 7.86
N ALA A 5 -2.44 -7.30 8.95
CA ALA A 5 -1.08 -6.77 8.96
C ALA A 5 -0.13 -7.57 8.04
N ARG A 6 -0.39 -8.86 7.83
CA ARG A 6 0.38 -9.73 6.92
C ARG A 6 0.11 -9.36 5.48
N ASN A 7 -1.16 -9.21 5.14
CA ASN A 7 -1.57 -8.83 3.78
C ASN A 7 -1.17 -7.40 3.44
N ALA A 8 -1.16 -6.48 4.42
CA ALA A 8 -0.57 -5.14 4.25
C ALA A 8 0.93 -5.19 3.89
N ARG A 9 1.72 -6.07 4.54
CA ARG A 9 3.14 -6.23 4.18
C ARG A 9 3.33 -6.89 2.82
N ARG A 10 2.51 -7.90 2.50
CA ARG A 10 2.51 -8.54 1.19
C ARG A 10 2.22 -7.52 0.08
N LEU A 11 1.19 -6.68 0.26
CA LEU A 11 0.87 -5.60 -0.68
C LEU A 11 2.05 -4.64 -0.87
N ALA A 12 2.71 -4.25 0.23
CA ALA A 12 3.89 -3.39 0.16
C ALA A 12 5.02 -4.01 -0.67
N SER A 13 5.32 -5.30 -0.46
CA SER A 13 6.30 -6.03 -1.26
C SER A 13 5.90 -6.13 -2.73
N MET A 14 4.63 -6.41 -3.02
CA MET A 14 4.13 -6.51 -4.40
C MET A 14 4.27 -5.20 -5.16
N LEU A 15 3.80 -4.09 -4.56
CA LEU A 15 3.93 -2.75 -5.13
C LEU A 15 5.41 -2.38 -5.34
N GLY A 16 6.25 -2.63 -4.32
CA GLY A 16 7.66 -2.33 -4.41
C GLY A 16 8.39 -3.10 -5.51
N ASN A 17 8.08 -4.39 -5.67
CA ASN A 17 8.67 -5.22 -6.72
C ASN A 17 8.16 -4.82 -8.11
N LYS A 18 6.86 -4.55 -8.28
CA LYS A 18 6.26 -4.18 -9.57
C LYS A 18 6.83 -2.88 -10.12
N PHE A 19 7.00 -1.87 -9.25
CA PHE A 19 7.41 -0.52 -9.65
C PHE A 19 8.88 -0.21 -9.34
N SER A 20 9.63 -1.16 -8.78
CA SER A 20 11.02 -0.97 -8.35
C SER A 20 11.20 0.23 -7.40
N ILE A 21 10.27 0.39 -6.45
CA ILE A 21 10.27 1.47 -5.45
C ILE A 21 10.19 0.90 -4.04
N PHE A 22 10.59 1.70 -3.05
CA PHE A 22 10.33 1.38 -1.66
C PHE A 22 8.91 1.81 -1.25
N VAL A 23 8.07 0.83 -0.88
CA VAL A 23 6.71 1.07 -0.36
C VAL A 23 6.63 0.64 1.09
N ARG A 24 6.06 1.50 1.93
CA ARG A 24 5.76 1.22 3.33
C ARG A 24 4.26 1.30 3.56
N ILE A 25 3.69 0.25 4.15
CA ILE A 25 2.31 0.25 4.60
C ILE A 25 2.27 0.13 6.12
N TYR A 26 1.61 1.06 6.79
CA TYR A 26 1.45 1.05 8.24
C TYR A 26 0.04 1.44 8.66
N TYR A 27 -0.37 0.99 9.84
CA TYR A 27 -1.68 1.33 10.40
C TYR A 27 -1.59 2.64 11.18
N ASP A 28 -2.29 3.67 10.71
CA ASP A 28 -2.45 4.94 11.38
C ASP A 28 -3.57 4.85 12.42
N ARG A 29 -3.20 4.92 13.70
CA ARG A 29 -4.13 4.77 14.82
C ARG A 29 -5.03 5.98 15.04
N GLN A 30 -4.62 7.17 14.60
CA GLN A 30 -5.40 8.39 14.80
C GLN A 30 -6.69 8.35 13.96
N ILE A 31 -6.55 7.94 12.71
CA ILE A 31 -7.65 7.83 11.74
C ILE A 31 -8.16 6.39 11.55
N ARG A 32 -7.56 5.42 12.26
CA ARG A 32 -7.90 3.99 12.25
C ARG A 32 -7.86 3.33 10.87
N ARG A 33 -6.92 3.74 10.01
CA ARG A 33 -6.78 3.23 8.63
C ARG A 33 -5.34 2.85 8.30
N TYR A 34 -5.16 1.99 7.31
CA TYR A 34 -3.83 1.74 6.74
C TYR A 34 -3.46 2.86 5.77
N ARG A 35 -2.19 3.26 5.83
CA ARG A 35 -1.61 4.29 4.98
C ARG A 35 -0.46 3.68 4.20
N VAL A 36 -0.48 3.88 2.88
CA VAL A 36 0.52 3.44 1.91
C VAL A 36 1.37 4.65 1.57
N VAL A 37 2.67 4.53 1.80
CA VAL A 37 3.63 5.62 1.62
C VAL A 37 4.79 5.14 0.79
N TRP A 38 5.17 5.92 -0.21
CA TRP A 38 6.33 5.68 -1.05
C TRP A 38 6.98 7.01 -1.45
N THR A 39 8.20 6.93 -1.96
CA THR A 39 8.96 8.09 -2.43
C THR A 39 9.34 7.89 -3.89
N ASN A 40 9.24 8.94 -4.70
CA ASN A 40 9.49 8.91 -6.15
C ASN A 40 8.63 7.84 -6.86
N GLY A 41 8.86 7.60 -8.16
CA GLY A 41 8.15 6.55 -8.90
C GLY A 41 6.73 6.95 -9.36
N PRO A 42 5.79 6.00 -9.49
CA PRO A 42 4.51 6.24 -10.13
C PRO A 42 3.55 7.07 -9.27
N GLU A 43 2.52 7.60 -9.93
CA GLU A 43 1.46 8.37 -9.27
C GLU A 43 0.57 7.46 -8.40
N ALA A 44 -0.10 8.08 -7.43
CA ALA A 44 -0.96 7.35 -6.49
C ALA A 44 -2.06 6.52 -7.20
N GLU A 45 -2.59 7.04 -8.30
CA GLU A 45 -3.62 6.39 -9.12
C GLU A 45 -3.10 5.09 -9.73
N GLU A 46 -1.85 5.06 -10.21
CA GLU A 46 -1.27 3.88 -10.83
C GLU A 46 -1.00 2.78 -9.80
N LEU A 47 -0.48 3.14 -8.61
CA LEU A 47 -0.33 2.18 -7.52
C LEU A 47 -1.68 1.64 -7.03
N PHE A 48 -2.70 2.51 -6.96
CA PHE A 48 -4.04 2.13 -6.55
C PHE A 48 -4.67 1.15 -7.53
N LEU A 49 -4.63 1.44 -8.83
CA LEU A 49 -5.16 0.55 -9.87
C LEU A 49 -4.53 -0.84 -9.79
N TYR A 50 -3.19 -0.91 -9.72
CA TYR A 50 -2.49 -2.19 -9.60
C TYR A 50 -2.87 -2.94 -8.32
N ALA A 51 -3.05 -2.24 -7.20
CA ALA A 51 -3.48 -2.87 -5.95
C ALA A 51 -4.93 -3.40 -6.02
N VAL A 52 -5.83 -2.72 -6.73
CA VAL A 52 -7.19 -3.18 -6.98
C VAL A 52 -7.19 -4.43 -7.86
N GLU A 53 -6.40 -4.45 -8.93
CA GLU A 53 -6.22 -5.62 -9.79
C GLU A 53 -5.64 -6.82 -9.02
N SER A 54 -4.75 -6.54 -8.07
CA SER A 54 -4.07 -7.55 -7.25
C SER A 54 -4.81 -7.89 -5.95
N ARG A 55 -6.07 -7.48 -5.77
CA ARG A 55 -6.78 -7.61 -4.48
C ARG A 55 -6.88 -9.05 -3.96
N ASP A 56 -6.98 -10.02 -4.88
CA ASP A 56 -7.15 -11.43 -4.53
C ASP A 56 -5.87 -12.04 -3.93
N GLU A 57 -4.70 -11.43 -4.16
CA GLU A 57 -3.41 -11.80 -3.57
C GLU A 57 -3.27 -11.38 -2.09
N VAL A 58 -4.10 -10.43 -1.66
CA VAL A 58 -4.06 -9.81 -0.32
C VAL A 58 -5.42 -9.86 0.36
N PRO A 59 -5.99 -11.06 0.57
CA PRO A 59 -7.34 -11.21 1.12
C PRO A 59 -7.45 -10.53 2.50
N GLU A 60 -8.64 -10.12 2.91
CA GLU A 60 -8.90 -9.46 4.21
C GLU A 60 -8.30 -8.05 4.39
N LEU A 61 -7.53 -7.54 3.41
CA LEU A 61 -7.12 -6.14 3.32
C LEU A 61 -8.04 -5.40 2.33
N ASP A 62 -8.78 -4.42 2.82
CA ASP A 62 -9.65 -3.61 1.98
C ASP A 62 -8.85 -2.48 1.32
N VAL A 63 -8.44 -2.71 0.06
CA VAL A 63 -7.63 -1.78 -0.74
C VAL A 63 -8.33 -0.42 -0.92
N ALA A 64 -9.65 -0.40 -1.03
CA ALA A 64 -10.43 0.84 -1.24
C ALA A 64 -10.39 1.78 -0.03
N THR A 65 -10.08 1.24 1.16
CA THR A 65 -9.99 2.03 2.41
C THR A 65 -8.59 2.56 2.71
N LEU A 66 -7.60 2.16 1.91
CA LEU A 66 -6.22 2.59 2.09
C LEU A 66 -6.06 4.06 1.72
N LEU A 67 -5.25 4.76 2.50
CA LEU A 67 -4.80 6.11 2.17
C LEU A 67 -3.46 6.04 1.45
N TRP A 68 -3.29 6.84 0.42
CA TRP A 68 -2.14 6.80 -0.48
C TRP A 68 -1.42 8.14 -0.43
N ASP A 69 -0.19 8.14 0.10
CA ASP A 69 0.60 9.36 0.24
C ASP A 69 1.96 9.21 -0.44
N ARG A 70 2.12 9.88 -1.57
CA ARG A 70 3.43 10.04 -2.20
C ARG A 70 4.20 11.12 -1.46
N LYS A 71 5.34 10.75 -0.88
CA LYS A 71 6.27 11.72 -0.30
C LYS A 71 7.29 12.14 -1.34
N TYR A 72 7.38 13.44 -1.58
CA TYR A 72 8.54 14.01 -2.25
C TYR A 72 9.67 14.09 -1.22
N ALA A 73 10.83 13.54 -1.55
CA ALA A 73 12.02 13.79 -0.73
C ALA A 73 12.29 15.31 -0.77
N ALA A 74 12.43 15.92 0.41
CA ALA A 74 12.84 17.31 0.55
C ALA A 74 14.33 17.47 0.22
#